data_AF-A0A534TL34-F1
#
_entry.id   AF-A0A534TL34-F1
#
_cell.length_a   1.000
_cell.length_b   1.000
_cell.length_c   1.000
_cell.angle_alpha   90.00
_cell.angle_beta   90.00
_cell.angle_gamma   90.00
#
_symmetry.space_group_name_H-M   'P 1'
#
loop_
_entity.id
_entity.type
_entity.pdbx_description
1 polymer ?
#
loop_
_entity_poly.entity_id
_entity_poly.type
_entity_poly.pdbx_seq_one_letter_code
_entity_poly.pdbx_strand_id
1 'polypeptide(L)'
;MALGLAIGAALVGQGSLCAAEKPAAATATFAGGCFWCMQPPFEHLAGVLTTTAGYTGGHVAHPSYEQVSAGGTGHVEAVQITFDPTRISYSDVLDVFWHNVDPLNAGGQFCDLGPEYRSIVFVHDAEQRRIAEASKRALQDSKRFDQPVVTEIRDAGAFWPAEEYHQRYHEKNPVRYRFYRWNCGRDQRLRELWGDAAGRGERPHETIGERVDDGSGGAGGTRGVANDTVAAADTVAEADARGVAPSRAGGS
;
A
#
# COMPACT_ATOMS: atom_id res chain seq x y z
N MET A 1 8.18 -87.21 17.61
CA MET A 1 7.71 -86.03 18.37
C MET A 1 8.68 -84.88 18.11
N ALA A 2 8.16 -83.77 17.56
CA ALA A 2 8.63 -82.38 17.67
C ALA A 2 8.43 -81.66 16.33
N LEU A 3 7.28 -81.00 16.23
CA LEU A 3 6.88 -80.07 15.19
C LEU A 3 7.60 -78.73 15.46
N GLY A 4 8.40 -78.23 14.52
CA GLY A 4 9.05 -76.92 14.62
C GLY A 4 8.39 -75.91 13.69
N LEU A 5 7.54 -75.04 14.25
CA LEU A 5 6.86 -73.95 13.55
C LEU A 5 7.86 -72.80 13.29
N ALA A 6 8.14 -72.47 12.03
CA ALA A 6 8.86 -71.25 11.67
C ALA A 6 7.85 -70.13 11.39
N ILE A 7 7.78 -69.16 12.30
CA ILE A 7 6.94 -67.96 12.17
C ILE A 7 7.72 -66.93 11.35
N GLY A 8 7.24 -66.61 10.15
CA GLY A 8 7.77 -65.52 9.34
C GLY A 8 7.33 -64.18 9.90
N ALA A 9 8.29 -63.36 10.34
CA ALA A 9 8.05 -61.98 10.75
C ALA A 9 8.02 -61.07 9.50
N ALA A 10 6.84 -60.59 9.13
CA ALA A 10 6.70 -59.54 8.13
C ALA A 10 7.04 -58.18 8.77
N LEU A 11 8.15 -57.58 8.33
CA LEU A 11 8.50 -56.20 8.64
C LEU A 11 7.59 -55.27 7.83
N VAL A 12 6.57 -54.72 8.49
CA VAL A 12 5.76 -53.62 7.94
C VAL A 12 6.61 -52.35 8.00
N GLY A 13 7.11 -51.90 6.86
CA GLY A 13 7.80 -50.62 6.73
C GLY A 13 6.83 -49.48 7.02
N GLN A 14 7.09 -48.75 8.10
CA GLN A 14 6.39 -47.49 8.39
C GLN A 14 6.94 -46.42 7.45
N GLY A 15 6.22 -46.16 6.36
CA GLY A 15 6.43 -44.96 5.55
C GLY A 15 6.09 -43.74 6.40
N SER A 16 7.12 -42.99 6.77
CA SER A 16 6.95 -41.67 7.39
C SER A 16 6.29 -40.75 6.37
N LEU A 17 5.00 -40.50 6.55
CA LEU A 17 4.30 -39.43 5.86
C LEU A 17 4.85 -38.12 6.43
N CYS A 18 5.84 -37.53 5.75
CA CYS A 18 6.20 -36.15 5.98
C CYS A 18 4.95 -35.31 5.70
N ALA A 19 4.24 -34.91 6.75
CA ALA A 19 3.26 -33.84 6.65
C ALA A 19 4.00 -32.62 6.13
N ALA A 20 3.65 -32.17 4.92
CA ALA A 20 4.20 -30.93 4.38
C ALA A 20 3.81 -29.80 5.33
N GLU A 21 4.80 -29.21 5.99
CA GLU A 21 4.60 -28.10 6.90
C GLU A 21 4.00 -26.92 6.12
N LYS A 22 2.91 -26.34 6.64
CA LYS A 22 2.25 -25.21 5.99
C LYS A 22 3.28 -24.08 5.84
N PRO A 23 3.44 -23.48 4.65
CA PRO A 23 4.39 -22.39 4.47
C PRO A 23 4.13 -21.28 5.48
N ALA A 24 5.21 -20.77 6.08
CA ALA A 24 5.13 -19.59 6.93
C ALA A 24 4.55 -18.41 6.12
N ALA A 25 3.84 -17.53 6.82
CA ALA A 25 3.37 -16.30 6.21
C ALA A 25 4.56 -15.47 5.67
N ALA A 26 4.37 -14.83 4.52
CA ALA A 26 5.36 -13.97 3.90
C ALA A 26 5.00 -12.49 4.09
N THR A 27 5.99 -11.62 4.01
CA THR A 27 5.84 -10.18 4.24
C THR A 27 6.26 -9.39 3.01
N ALA A 28 5.45 -8.41 2.59
CA ALA A 28 5.81 -7.40 1.62
C ALA A 28 5.77 -6.00 2.27
N THR A 29 6.61 -5.07 1.83
CA THR A 29 6.59 -3.69 2.34
C THR A 29 6.75 -2.70 1.20
N PHE A 30 5.81 -1.76 1.11
CA PHE A 30 5.76 -0.79 0.02
C PHE A 30 5.53 0.62 0.57
N ALA A 31 6.23 1.59 -0.02
CA ALA A 31 5.95 3.02 0.14
C ALA A 31 5.40 3.55 -1.19
N GLY A 32 4.34 4.35 -1.14
CA GLY A 32 3.58 4.76 -2.32
C GLY A 32 2.77 6.02 -2.12
N GLY A 33 3.28 6.96 -1.31
CA GLY A 33 2.57 8.17 -0.90
C GLY A 33 1.87 7.97 0.43
N CYS A 34 0.78 8.73 0.65
CA CYS A 34 -0.03 8.59 1.85
C CYS A 34 -0.42 7.12 2.12
N PHE A 35 -0.02 6.60 3.27
CA PHE A 35 -0.32 5.23 3.67
C PHE A 35 -1.82 4.94 3.87
N TRP A 36 -2.67 5.97 4.08
CA TRP A 36 -4.12 5.80 4.15
C TRP A 36 -4.71 5.39 2.82
N CYS A 37 -4.07 5.81 1.73
CA CYS A 37 -4.45 5.42 0.37
C CYS A 37 -3.79 4.11 -0.07
N MET A 38 -2.64 3.76 0.53
CA MET A 38 -1.93 2.51 0.20
C MET A 38 -2.39 1.30 1.00
N GLN A 39 -3.05 1.47 2.15
CA GLN A 39 -3.57 0.35 2.94
C GLN A 39 -4.79 -0.37 2.29
N PRO A 40 -5.85 0.34 1.85
CA PRO A 40 -7.08 -0.28 1.34
C PRO A 40 -6.89 -1.26 0.17
N PRO A 41 -6.05 -0.98 -0.85
CA PRO A 41 -5.88 -1.87 -2.01
C PRO A 41 -5.48 -3.32 -1.67
N PHE A 42 -4.91 -3.55 -0.48
CA PHE A 42 -4.44 -4.87 -0.05
C PHE A 42 -5.38 -5.57 0.93
N GLU A 43 -6.25 -4.84 1.65
CA GLU A 43 -7.02 -5.37 2.79
C GLU A 43 -8.00 -6.50 2.41
N HIS A 44 -8.47 -6.50 1.16
CA HIS A 44 -9.50 -7.43 0.71
C HIS A 44 -8.98 -8.48 -0.27
N LEU A 45 -7.67 -8.51 -0.53
CA LEU A 45 -7.08 -9.51 -1.40
C LEU A 45 -7.13 -10.89 -0.75
N ALA A 46 -7.69 -11.88 -1.46
CA ALA A 46 -7.72 -13.24 -1.01
C ALA A 46 -6.28 -13.76 -0.79
N GLY A 47 -5.94 -14.12 0.45
CA GLY A 47 -4.60 -14.57 0.83
C GLY A 47 -3.82 -13.55 1.66
N VAL A 48 -4.20 -12.26 1.64
CA VAL A 48 -3.67 -11.29 2.60
C VAL A 48 -4.22 -11.58 3.99
N LEU A 49 -3.34 -11.51 4.99
CA LEU A 49 -3.63 -11.79 6.40
C LEU A 49 -3.77 -10.48 7.19
N THR A 50 -2.84 -9.56 7.00
CA THR A 50 -2.84 -8.24 7.66
C THR A 50 -2.22 -7.18 6.75
N THR A 51 -2.68 -5.94 6.92
CA THR A 51 -2.05 -4.73 6.39
C THR A 51 -1.79 -3.79 7.57
N THR A 52 -0.62 -3.17 7.62
CA THR A 52 -0.25 -2.25 8.70
C THR A 52 0.41 -1.02 8.11
N ALA A 53 -0.14 0.15 8.39
CA ALA A 53 0.48 1.43 8.05
C ALA A 53 1.65 1.71 9.01
N GLY A 54 2.73 2.30 8.52
CA GLY A 54 3.91 2.58 9.33
C GLY A 54 5.01 3.33 8.59
N TYR A 55 6.18 3.37 9.23
CA TYR A 55 7.34 4.13 8.80
C TYR A 55 8.56 3.20 8.64
N THR A 56 9.32 3.37 7.56
CA THR A 56 10.54 2.57 7.33
C THR A 56 11.54 3.30 6.44
N GLY A 57 12.73 2.73 6.25
CA GLY A 57 13.77 3.24 5.36
C GLY A 57 14.62 4.41 5.87
N GLY A 58 14.25 4.97 7.03
CA GLY A 58 14.95 6.06 7.73
C GLY A 58 15.88 5.59 8.84
N HIS A 59 16.38 6.57 9.62
CA HIS A 59 17.42 6.35 10.63
C HIS A 59 16.99 6.69 12.07
N VAL A 60 15.79 7.25 12.26
CA VAL A 60 15.24 7.57 13.59
C VAL A 60 14.54 6.33 14.13
N ALA A 61 14.91 5.87 15.32
CA ALA A 61 14.22 4.77 15.98
C ALA A 61 12.89 5.26 16.58
N HIS A 62 11.84 4.44 16.49
CA HIS A 62 10.50 4.76 17.00
C HIS A 62 9.98 6.16 16.60
N PRO A 63 9.97 6.52 15.30
CA PRO A 63 9.53 7.84 14.87
C PRO A 63 8.02 8.01 15.10
N SER A 64 7.59 9.23 15.47
CA SER A 64 6.17 9.62 15.46
C SER A 64 5.76 10.15 14.08
N TYR A 65 4.45 10.20 13.83
CA TYR A 65 3.91 10.83 12.61
C TYR A 65 4.49 12.22 12.37
N GLU A 66 4.49 13.10 13.39
CA GLU A 66 4.95 14.48 13.25
C GLU A 66 6.44 14.57 12.89
N GLN A 67 7.25 13.63 13.37
CA GLN A 67 8.66 13.57 13.01
C GLN A 67 8.84 13.17 11.55
N VAL A 68 8.04 12.22 11.06
CA VAL A 68 8.12 11.77 9.67
C VAL A 68 7.57 12.82 8.72
N SER A 69 6.40 13.39 9.01
CA SER A 69 5.74 14.38 8.16
C SER A 69 6.49 15.70 8.09
N ALA A 70 7.22 16.09 9.14
CA ALA A 70 8.13 17.24 9.10
C ALA A 70 9.39 17.01 8.23
N GLY A 71 9.62 15.77 7.79
CA GLY A 71 10.81 15.36 7.05
C GLY A 71 12.07 15.22 7.90
N GLY A 72 13.19 14.90 7.26
CA GLY A 72 14.52 14.83 7.90
C GLY A 72 14.85 13.54 8.65
N THR A 73 13.87 12.70 8.99
CA THR A 73 14.10 11.38 9.62
C THR A 73 14.60 10.31 8.62
N GLY A 74 14.49 10.60 7.32
CA GLY A 74 14.75 9.68 6.22
C GLY A 74 13.70 8.58 6.06
N HIS A 75 12.69 8.52 6.95
CA HIS A 75 11.59 7.58 6.83
C HIS A 75 10.66 7.95 5.67
N VAL A 76 9.97 6.94 5.17
CA VAL A 76 8.83 7.07 4.27
C VAL A 76 7.60 6.49 4.93
N GLU A 77 6.43 7.01 4.57
CA GLU A 77 5.17 6.31 4.83
C GLU A 77 5.10 5.03 4.01
N ALA A 78 4.75 3.94 4.67
CA ALA A 78 4.72 2.62 4.07
C ALA A 78 3.56 1.78 4.62
N VAL A 79 3.21 0.75 3.86
CA VAL A 79 2.34 -0.34 4.30
C VAL A 79 3.15 -1.64 4.32
N GLN A 80 3.03 -2.39 5.42
CA GLN A 80 3.51 -3.75 5.53
C GLN A 80 2.34 -4.71 5.39
N ILE A 81 2.45 -5.64 4.45
CA ILE A 81 1.44 -6.65 4.15
C ILE A 81 1.98 -8.00 4.56
N THR A 82 1.26 -8.72 5.43
CA THR A 82 1.52 -10.13 5.70
C THR A 82 0.53 -10.97 4.90
N PHE A 83 0.98 -11.99 4.18
CA PHE A 83 0.15 -12.80 3.31
C PHE A 83 0.51 -14.29 3.35
N ASP A 84 -0.43 -15.13 2.94
CA ASP A 84 -0.25 -16.57 2.79
C ASP A 84 0.24 -16.87 1.37
N PRO A 85 1.53 -17.26 1.19
CA PRO A 85 2.11 -17.46 -0.14
C PRO A 85 1.50 -18.66 -0.89
N THR A 86 0.68 -19.50 -0.23
CA THR A 86 -0.08 -20.56 -0.90
C THR A 86 -1.37 -20.07 -1.56
N ARG A 87 -1.83 -18.85 -1.22
CA ARG A 87 -3.09 -18.27 -1.71
C ARG A 87 -2.88 -17.07 -2.62
N ILE A 88 -1.84 -16.29 -2.39
CA ILE A 88 -1.46 -15.14 -3.21
C ILE A 88 0.06 -15.05 -3.34
N SER A 89 0.57 -14.75 -4.53
CA SER A 89 2.01 -14.63 -4.74
C SER A 89 2.51 -13.22 -4.43
N TYR A 90 3.82 -13.08 -4.17
CA TYR A 90 4.45 -11.76 -4.07
C TYR A 90 4.28 -10.94 -5.37
N SER A 91 4.30 -11.59 -6.54
CA SER A 91 4.08 -10.92 -7.83
C SER A 91 2.68 -10.31 -7.92
N ASP A 92 1.64 -10.98 -7.41
CA ASP A 92 0.27 -10.45 -7.41
C ASP A 92 0.14 -9.25 -6.47
N VAL A 93 0.76 -9.34 -5.28
CA VAL A 93 0.81 -8.24 -4.31
C VAL A 93 1.59 -7.05 -4.87
N LEU A 94 2.70 -7.28 -5.58
CA LEU A 94 3.47 -6.24 -6.26
C LEU A 94 2.72 -5.62 -7.46
N ASP A 95 1.94 -6.42 -8.20
CA ASP A 95 1.09 -5.92 -9.28
C ASP A 95 0.03 -4.94 -8.77
N VAL A 96 -0.59 -5.24 -7.63
CA VAL A 96 -1.49 -4.31 -6.94
C VAL A 96 -0.78 -3.01 -6.58
N PHE A 97 0.45 -3.08 -6.07
CA PHE A 97 1.25 -1.88 -5.77
C PHE A 97 1.43 -0.99 -7.01
N TRP A 98 1.83 -1.54 -8.16
CA TRP A 98 2.08 -0.75 -9.38
C TRP A 98 0.85 0.04 -9.84
N HIS A 99 -0.34 -0.57 -9.75
CA HIS A 99 -1.60 0.06 -10.15
C HIS A 99 -2.14 1.08 -9.14
N ASN A 100 -1.44 1.27 -8.02
CA ASN A 100 -1.81 2.18 -6.93
C ASN A 100 -0.76 3.26 -6.65
N VAL A 101 0.24 3.41 -7.51
CA VAL A 101 1.23 4.51 -7.42
C VAL A 101 1.39 5.19 -8.77
N ASP A 102 1.93 6.41 -8.76
CA ASP A 102 2.57 7.02 -9.91
C ASP A 102 4.06 6.63 -9.91
N PRO A 103 4.47 5.62 -10.70
CA PRO A 103 5.84 5.12 -10.69
C PRO A 103 6.81 6.03 -11.45
N LEU A 104 6.34 7.17 -11.97
CA LEU A 104 7.10 8.15 -12.78
C LEU A 104 7.47 9.39 -11.96
N ASN A 105 6.84 9.59 -10.81
CA ASN A 105 7.06 10.76 -9.96
C ASN A 105 8.09 10.50 -8.86
N ALA A 106 9.24 11.16 -8.95
CA ALA A 106 10.31 11.06 -7.96
C ALA A 106 10.14 12.03 -6.78
N GLY A 107 9.27 13.04 -6.91
CA GLY A 107 9.08 14.10 -5.91
C GLY A 107 8.01 13.82 -4.85
N GLY A 108 7.40 12.64 -4.88
CA GLY A 108 6.27 12.27 -4.02
C GLY A 108 5.18 11.56 -4.82
N GLN A 109 3.96 11.61 -4.33
CA GLN A 109 2.80 10.94 -4.92
C GLN A 109 1.58 11.85 -4.89
N PHE A 110 1.01 12.11 -6.06
CA PHE A 110 -0.21 12.91 -6.21
C PHE A 110 -0.04 14.31 -5.59
N CYS A 111 -0.82 14.64 -4.55
CA CYS A 111 -0.71 15.88 -3.80
C CYS A 111 0.29 15.81 -2.63
N ASP A 112 0.73 14.61 -2.24
CA ASP A 112 1.69 14.40 -1.15
C ASP A 112 3.11 14.50 -1.72
N LEU A 113 3.71 15.67 -1.55
CA LEU A 113 5.04 15.97 -2.08
C LEU A 113 6.08 15.91 -0.96
N GLY A 114 7.21 15.26 -1.22
CA GLY A 114 8.27 15.09 -0.24
C GLY A 114 8.96 13.72 -0.33
N PRO A 115 10.21 13.61 0.18
CA PRO A 115 10.94 12.34 0.20
C PRO A 115 10.26 11.25 1.02
N GLU A 116 9.41 11.61 1.99
CA GLU A 116 8.63 10.71 2.82
C GLU A 116 7.45 10.06 2.07
N TYR A 117 7.06 10.61 0.91
CA TYR A 117 5.94 10.14 0.10
C TYR A 117 6.36 9.46 -1.22
N ARG A 118 7.65 9.27 -1.46
CA ARG A 118 8.15 8.63 -2.70
C ARG A 118 7.78 7.15 -2.81
N SER A 119 7.78 6.63 -4.03
CA SER A 119 7.50 5.21 -4.27
C SER A 119 8.75 4.33 -4.07
N ILE A 120 8.65 3.33 -3.19
CA ILE A 120 9.72 2.37 -2.88
C ILE A 120 9.15 0.97 -2.66
N VAL A 121 9.78 -0.03 -3.25
CA VAL A 121 9.59 -1.44 -2.91
C VAL A 121 10.70 -1.88 -1.95
N PHE A 122 10.32 -2.27 -0.73
CA PHE A 122 11.23 -2.83 0.26
C PHE A 122 11.20 -4.35 0.20
N VAL A 123 12.30 -4.94 -0.27
CA VAL A 123 12.42 -6.39 -0.50
C VAL A 123 12.98 -7.09 0.74
N HIS A 124 12.32 -8.17 1.16
CA HIS A 124 12.67 -8.92 2.38
C HIS A 124 13.66 -10.06 2.15
N ASP A 125 13.83 -10.49 0.90
CA ASP A 125 14.73 -11.56 0.51
C ASP A 125 15.17 -11.44 -0.96
N ALA A 126 16.07 -12.33 -1.38
CA ALA A 126 16.63 -12.34 -2.74
C ALA A 126 15.58 -12.66 -3.81
N GLU A 127 14.53 -13.41 -3.49
CA GLU A 127 13.49 -13.77 -4.44
C GLU A 127 12.55 -12.57 -4.69
N GLN A 128 12.15 -11.86 -3.64
CA GLN A 128 11.45 -10.59 -3.77
C GLN A 128 12.25 -9.57 -4.57
N ARG A 129 13.57 -9.47 -4.32
CA ARG A 129 14.47 -8.62 -5.11
C ARG A 129 14.41 -8.98 -6.59
N ARG A 130 14.58 -10.25 -6.92
CA ARG A 130 14.54 -10.74 -8.30
C ARG A 130 13.20 -10.43 -8.97
N ILE A 131 12.08 -10.69 -8.29
CA ILE A 131 10.74 -10.42 -8.81
C ILE A 131 10.50 -8.93 -8.98
N ALA A 132 10.84 -8.10 -8.00
CA ALA A 132 10.65 -6.65 -8.04
C ALA A 132 11.46 -6.01 -9.17
N GLU A 133 12.73 -6.38 -9.32
CA GLU A 133 13.60 -5.87 -10.37
C GLU A 133 13.13 -6.33 -11.76
N ALA A 134 12.69 -7.58 -11.91
CA ALA A 134 12.13 -8.09 -13.15
C ALA A 134 10.81 -7.39 -13.52
N SER A 135 9.92 -7.20 -12.55
CA SER A 135 8.64 -6.52 -12.71
C SER A 135 8.82 -5.05 -13.11
N LYS A 136 9.72 -4.33 -12.44
CA LYS A 136 10.09 -2.95 -12.81
C LYS A 136 10.66 -2.88 -14.23
N ARG A 137 11.53 -3.82 -14.60
CA ARG A 137 12.08 -3.91 -15.97
C ARG A 137 10.98 -4.16 -17.00
N ALA A 138 10.11 -5.13 -16.75
CA ALA A 138 8.98 -5.44 -17.63
C ALA A 138 8.06 -4.22 -17.82
N LEU A 139 7.81 -3.46 -16.76
CA LEU A 139 7.02 -2.23 -16.84
C LEU A 139 7.70 -1.18 -17.72
N GLN A 140 9.01 -0.98 -17.56
CA GLN A 140 9.80 -0.06 -18.41
C GLN A 140 9.84 -0.51 -19.88
N ASP A 141 9.98 -1.81 -20.12
CA ASP A 141 10.12 -2.40 -21.45
C ASP A 141 8.78 -2.50 -22.18
N SER A 142 7.65 -2.49 -21.45
CA SER A 142 6.30 -2.47 -22.02
C SER A 142 6.00 -1.23 -22.86
N LYS A 143 6.80 -0.17 -22.73
CA LYS A 143 6.59 1.15 -23.35
C LYS A 143 5.22 1.76 -23.03
N ARG A 144 4.61 1.35 -21.90
CA ARG A 144 3.40 1.99 -21.39
C ARG A 144 3.63 3.46 -21.02
N PHE A 145 4.85 3.79 -20.58
CA PHE A 145 5.24 5.14 -20.19
C PHE A 145 6.43 5.63 -21.01
N ASP A 146 6.36 6.88 -21.46
CA ASP A 146 7.47 7.55 -22.14
C ASP A 146 8.58 8.00 -21.16
N GLN A 147 8.24 8.08 -19.87
CA GLN A 147 9.13 8.47 -18.79
C GLN A 147 9.72 7.23 -18.09
N PRO A 148 10.91 7.35 -17.47
CA PRO A 148 11.49 6.25 -16.72
C PRO A 148 10.67 5.91 -15.46
N VAL A 149 10.63 4.63 -15.11
CA VAL A 149 10.08 4.15 -13.82
C VAL A 149 11.10 4.45 -12.72
N VAL A 150 10.78 5.42 -11.85
CA VAL A 150 11.68 5.94 -10.81
C VAL A 150 11.54 5.24 -9.46
N THR A 151 10.51 4.42 -9.26
CA THR A 151 10.30 3.67 -8.01
C THR A 151 11.55 2.93 -7.56
N GLU A 152 12.00 3.19 -6.32
CA GLU A 152 13.20 2.58 -5.76
C GLU A 152 12.95 1.11 -5.38
N ILE A 153 14.00 0.28 -5.42
CA ILE A 153 13.98 -1.08 -4.86
C ILE A 153 15.10 -1.17 -3.83
N ARG A 154 14.74 -1.30 -2.55
CA ARG A 154 15.67 -1.25 -1.42
C ARG A 154 15.48 -2.47 -0.53
N ASP A 155 16.53 -2.89 0.18
CA ASP A 155 16.37 -3.92 1.20
C ASP A 155 15.46 -3.41 2.32
N ALA A 156 14.57 -4.28 2.80
CA ALA A 156 13.73 -3.99 3.95
C ALA A 156 14.60 -3.82 5.22
N GLY A 157 14.30 -2.77 5.99
CA GLY A 157 14.92 -2.50 7.28
C GLY A 157 13.92 -2.62 8.43
N ALA A 158 14.16 -1.87 9.51
CA ALA A 158 13.18 -1.75 10.60
C ALA A 158 11.88 -1.13 10.09
N PHE A 159 10.75 -1.70 10.51
CA PHE A 159 9.42 -1.17 10.25
C PHE A 159 8.79 -0.75 11.57
N TRP A 160 8.32 0.49 11.64
CA TRP A 160 7.68 1.07 12.81
C TRP A 160 6.20 1.24 12.53
N PRO A 161 5.30 0.43 13.13
CA PRO A 161 3.87 0.63 12.98
C PRO A 161 3.49 2.06 13.38
N ALA A 162 2.70 2.71 12.53
CA ALA A 162 2.13 4.02 12.83
C ALA A 162 1.09 3.90 13.94
N GLU A 163 0.78 5.03 14.57
CA GLU A 163 -0.19 5.16 15.63
C GLU A 163 -1.56 4.58 15.22
N GLU A 164 -2.30 4.05 16.20
CA GLU A 164 -3.56 3.32 15.94
C GLU A 164 -4.59 4.16 15.18
N TYR A 165 -4.58 5.48 15.34
CA TYR A 165 -5.53 6.34 14.62
C TYR A 165 -5.24 6.41 13.11
N HIS A 166 -4.04 6.05 12.64
CA HIS A 166 -3.71 5.94 11.22
C HIS A 166 -4.12 4.59 10.62
N GLN A 167 -4.22 3.54 11.43
CA GLN A 167 -4.58 2.21 10.95
C GLN A 167 -6.03 2.20 10.45
N ARG A 168 -6.28 1.73 9.24
CA ARG A 168 -7.61 1.65 8.61
C ARG A 168 -8.33 3.00 8.63
N TYR A 169 -7.58 4.08 8.40
CA TYR A 169 -8.11 5.44 8.44
C TYR A 169 -9.30 5.67 7.50
N HIS A 170 -9.28 5.03 6.33
CA HIS A 170 -10.38 5.09 5.35
C HIS A 170 -11.72 4.57 5.90
N GLU A 171 -11.70 3.57 6.79
CA GLU A 171 -12.90 3.05 7.45
C GLU A 171 -13.32 3.89 8.65
N LYS A 172 -12.34 4.34 9.44
CA LYS A 172 -12.58 5.12 10.66
C LYS A 172 -13.06 6.54 10.35
N ASN A 173 -12.59 7.13 9.25
CA ASN A 173 -12.84 8.52 8.87
C ASN A 173 -13.28 8.66 7.38
N PRO A 174 -14.35 7.98 6.96
CA PRO A 174 -14.66 7.79 5.54
C PRO A 174 -14.96 9.09 4.79
N VAL A 175 -15.60 10.07 5.43
CA VAL A 175 -15.90 11.37 4.80
C VAL A 175 -14.62 12.17 4.58
N ARG A 176 -13.77 12.28 5.61
CA ARG A 176 -12.51 13.04 5.54
C ARG A 176 -11.52 12.38 4.59
N TYR A 177 -11.41 11.05 4.64
CA TYR A 177 -10.60 10.28 3.70
C TYR A 177 -11.03 10.51 2.25
N ARG A 178 -12.34 10.40 1.96
CA ARG A 178 -12.84 10.61 0.59
C ARG A 178 -12.58 12.04 0.09
N PHE A 179 -12.83 13.04 0.94
CA PHE A 179 -12.55 14.43 0.58
C PHE A 179 -11.07 14.65 0.26
N TYR A 180 -10.19 14.15 1.12
CA TYR A 180 -8.74 14.20 0.92
C TYR A 180 -8.32 13.50 -0.38
N ARG A 181 -8.71 12.23 -0.58
CA ARG A 181 -8.34 11.44 -1.77
C ARG A 181 -8.79 12.09 -3.07
N TRP A 182 -10.02 12.61 -3.09
CA TRP A 182 -10.56 13.32 -4.24
C TRP A 182 -9.74 14.57 -4.56
N ASN A 183 -9.54 15.44 -3.56
CA ASN A 183 -8.81 16.69 -3.75
C ASN A 183 -7.32 16.46 -4.08
N CYS A 184 -6.78 15.31 -3.70
CA CYS A 184 -5.42 14.91 -4.03
C CYS A 184 -5.24 14.57 -5.52
N GLY A 185 -6.31 14.36 -6.27
CA GLY A 185 -6.25 13.98 -7.69
C GLY A 185 -5.72 12.56 -7.94
N ARG A 186 -5.61 11.74 -6.88
CA ARG A 186 -5.02 10.39 -6.94
C ARG A 186 -5.71 9.52 -7.99
N ASP A 187 -7.03 9.42 -7.90
CA ASP A 187 -7.82 8.57 -8.79
C ASP A 187 -7.74 9.00 -10.25
N GLN A 188 -7.71 10.32 -10.49
CA GLN A 188 -7.53 10.85 -11.85
C GLN A 188 -6.16 10.44 -12.41
N ARG A 189 -5.10 10.65 -11.64
CA ARG A 189 -3.74 10.33 -12.09
C ARG A 189 -3.55 8.83 -12.31
N LEU A 190 -4.08 7.99 -11.43
CA LEU A 190 -4.03 6.54 -11.62
C LEU A 190 -4.79 6.11 -12.90
N ARG A 191 -5.95 6.71 -13.20
CA ARG A 191 -6.67 6.45 -14.46
C ARG A 191 -5.90 6.91 -15.69
N GLU A 192 -5.20 8.04 -15.64
CA GLU A 192 -4.31 8.46 -16.74
C GLU A 192 -3.20 7.44 -17.02
N LEU A 193 -2.64 6.85 -15.96
CA LEU A 193 -1.55 5.88 -16.07
C LEU A 193 -2.05 4.49 -16.46
N TRP A 194 -3.17 4.03 -15.91
CA TRP A 194 -3.58 2.63 -15.92
C TRP A 194 -4.92 2.36 -16.61
N GLY A 195 -5.70 3.39 -16.93
CA GLY A 195 -7.05 3.25 -17.48
C GLY A 195 -7.93 2.45 -16.53
N ASP A 196 -8.62 1.44 -17.06
CA ASP A 196 -9.51 0.56 -16.29
C ASP A 196 -8.78 -0.31 -15.26
N ALA A 197 -7.45 -0.45 -15.36
CA ALA A 197 -6.65 -1.19 -14.39
C ALA A 197 -6.24 -0.34 -13.17
N ALA A 198 -6.60 0.95 -13.14
CA ALA A 198 -6.27 1.86 -12.03
C ALA A 198 -6.88 1.39 -10.71
N GLY A 199 -6.15 1.57 -9.60
CA GLY A 199 -6.69 1.30 -8.26
C GLY A 199 -6.95 -0.19 -7.98
N ARG A 200 -6.22 -1.09 -8.66
CA ARG A 200 -6.41 -2.54 -8.51
C ARG A 200 -6.45 -2.95 -7.03
N GLY A 201 -7.42 -3.75 -6.64
CA GLY A 201 -7.58 -4.22 -5.25
C GLY A 201 -8.42 -3.31 -4.35
N GLU A 202 -8.73 -2.07 -4.77
CA GLU A 202 -9.70 -1.22 -4.07
C GLU A 202 -11.14 -1.66 -4.32
N ARG A 203 -12.04 -1.37 -3.36
CA ARG A 203 -13.48 -1.61 -3.57
C ARG A 203 -14.12 -0.46 -4.35
N PRO A 204 -15.18 -0.70 -5.13
CA PRO A 204 -15.83 0.33 -5.97
C PRO A 204 -16.30 1.60 -5.22
N HIS A 205 -16.63 1.50 -3.92
CA HIS A 205 -17.06 2.66 -3.12
C HIS A 205 -15.89 3.46 -2.51
N GLU A 206 -14.66 2.94 -2.60
CA GLU A 206 -13.42 3.62 -2.19
C GLU A 206 -12.78 4.38 -3.35
N THR A 207 -13.03 3.94 -4.59
CA THR A 207 -12.63 4.63 -5.81
C THR A 207 -13.70 5.64 -6.20
N ILE A 208 -13.43 6.94 -5.99
CA ILE A 208 -14.40 7.99 -6.23
C ILE A 208 -14.36 8.31 -7.74
N GLY A 209 -15.17 7.61 -8.52
CA GLY A 209 -15.18 7.77 -9.98
C GLY A 209 -16.24 6.97 -10.73
N GLU A 210 -16.70 5.85 -10.19
CA GLU A 210 -17.88 5.18 -10.72
C GLU A 210 -19.13 5.83 -10.15
N ARG A 211 -19.94 6.44 -11.04
CA ARG A 211 -21.35 6.63 -10.73
C ARG A 211 -21.88 5.25 -10.35
N VAL A 212 -22.41 5.15 -9.14
CA VAL A 212 -23.30 4.06 -8.79
C VAL A 212 -24.48 4.17 -9.75
N ASP A 213 -24.50 3.39 -10.82
CA ASP A 213 -25.70 3.16 -11.59
C ASP A 213 -26.63 2.34 -10.69
N ASP A 214 -27.43 3.04 -9.89
CA ASP A 214 -28.44 2.47 -9.01
C ASP A 214 -29.69 2.00 -9.79
N GLY A 215 -29.59 1.76 -11.10
CA GLY A 215 -30.65 1.16 -11.90
C GLY A 215 -32.02 1.85 -11.80
N SER A 216 -32.09 3.12 -11.36
CA SER A 216 -33.33 3.85 -11.19
C SER A 216 -33.48 4.91 -12.27
N GLY A 217 -34.05 4.49 -13.41
CA GLY A 217 -34.45 5.41 -14.47
C GLY A 217 -35.50 6.40 -13.97
N GLY A 218 -35.21 7.70 -14.07
CA GLY A 218 -36.17 8.75 -13.72
C GLY A 218 -35.69 10.13 -14.17
N ALA A 219 -36.48 10.76 -15.03
CA ALA A 219 -36.19 12.03 -15.68
C ALA A 219 -36.18 13.25 -14.75
N GLY A 220 -35.31 14.21 -15.05
CA GLY A 220 -35.62 15.65 -14.94
C GLY A 220 -35.04 16.43 -13.75
N GLY A 221 -34.46 17.59 -14.07
CA GLY A 221 -34.52 18.77 -13.19
C GLY A 221 -33.18 19.27 -12.65
N THR A 222 -32.71 20.37 -13.21
CA THR A 222 -31.67 21.22 -12.64
C THR A 222 -32.13 21.86 -11.32
N ARG A 223 -31.29 21.81 -10.28
CA ARG A 223 -31.21 22.87 -9.27
C ARG A 223 -29.92 22.76 -8.45
N GLY A 224 -29.15 23.85 -8.47
CA GLY A 224 -28.04 24.04 -7.55
C GLY A 224 -28.55 24.20 -6.12
N VAL A 225 -27.79 23.68 -5.17
CA VAL A 225 -27.94 23.97 -3.75
C VAL A 225 -26.53 24.18 -3.21
N ALA A 226 -26.23 25.45 -2.94
CA ALA A 226 -25.13 25.82 -2.06
C ALA A 226 -25.41 25.25 -0.67
N ASN A 227 -24.39 24.70 -0.03
CA ASN A 227 -24.46 24.38 1.39
C ASN A 227 -23.17 24.85 2.06
N ASP A 228 -23.19 26.13 2.43
CA ASP A 228 -22.39 26.67 3.52
C ASP A 228 -22.85 26.00 4.81
N THR A 229 -22.00 25.17 5.43
CA THR A 229 -21.93 24.90 6.89
C THR A 229 -21.10 23.65 7.19
N VAL A 230 -19.77 23.76 7.18
CA VAL A 230 -18.89 23.08 8.17
C VAL A 230 -17.67 23.97 8.43
N ALA A 231 -17.89 25.18 8.92
CA ALA A 231 -16.84 25.99 9.54
C ALA A 231 -16.67 25.51 10.98
N ALA A 232 -15.72 24.58 11.22
CA ALA A 232 -15.04 24.32 12.50
C ALA A 232 -14.30 22.96 12.46
N ALA A 233 -13.38 22.77 11.51
CA ALA A 233 -12.29 21.80 11.64
C ALA A 233 -11.03 22.21 10.84
N ASP A 234 -11.01 23.44 10.33
CA ASP A 234 -9.88 24.04 9.65
C ASP A 234 -8.85 24.48 10.69
N THR A 235 -7.73 23.76 10.77
CA THR A 235 -6.43 24.31 11.24
C THR A 235 -5.28 23.30 11.17
N VAL A 236 -5.51 22.00 10.92
CA VAL A 236 -4.39 21.03 10.90
C VAL A 236 -4.07 20.50 9.50
N ALA A 237 -5.01 20.56 8.54
CA ALA A 237 -4.77 20.06 7.18
C ALA A 237 -4.38 21.14 6.14
N GLU A 238 -4.60 22.43 6.44
CA GLU A 238 -4.24 23.53 5.51
C GLU A 238 -2.83 24.12 5.75
N ALA A 239 -2.18 23.78 6.87
CA ALA A 239 -0.83 24.28 7.15
C ALA A 239 0.27 23.51 6.37
N ASP A 240 -0.03 22.35 5.80
CA ASP A 240 0.96 21.43 5.21
C ASP A 240 1.25 21.68 3.71
N ALA A 241 0.57 22.64 3.07
CA ALA A 241 0.68 22.86 1.62
C ALA A 241 1.45 24.12 1.19
N ARG A 242 2.00 24.92 2.13
CA ARG A 242 2.84 26.09 1.80
C ARG A 242 4.00 26.19 2.76
N GLY A 243 5.12 25.56 2.41
CA GLY A 243 6.41 25.75 3.07
C GLY A 243 6.93 27.18 2.94
N VAL A 244 6.35 28.11 3.70
CA VAL A 244 6.89 29.45 3.93
C VAL A 244 7.29 29.53 5.40
N ALA A 245 8.58 29.35 5.65
CA ALA A 245 9.16 29.66 6.95
C ALA A 245 8.94 31.16 7.25
N PRO A 246 8.44 31.55 8.45
CA PRO A 246 8.40 32.95 8.82
C PRO A 246 9.83 33.48 8.97
N SER A 247 10.13 34.58 8.28
CA SER A 247 11.36 35.34 8.49
C SER A 247 11.45 35.78 9.95
N ARG A 248 12.53 35.40 10.63
CA ARG A 248 12.87 35.98 11.93
C ARG A 248 13.36 37.41 11.70
N ALA A 249 12.46 38.37 11.86
CA ALA A 249 12.82 39.72 12.27
C ALA A 249 13.01 39.75 13.79
N GLY A 250 14.15 40.27 14.26
CA GLY A 250 14.31 40.65 15.67
C GLY A 250 15.73 40.59 16.24
N GLY A 251 16.46 41.70 16.08
CA GLY A 251 17.07 42.43 17.20
C GLY A 251 18.24 41.81 17.97
N SER A 252 19.45 42.29 17.67
CA SER A 252 20.31 43.03 18.60
C SER A 252 21.24 43.93 17.80
#